data_AF-A0A524F3M3-F1
#
_entry.id   AF-A0A524F3M3-F1
#
_cell.length_a   1.000
_cell.length_b   1.000
_cell.length_c   1.000
_cell.angle_alpha   90.00
_cell.angle_beta   90.00
_cell.angle_gamma   90.00
#
_symmetry.space_group_name_H-M   'P 1'
#
loop_
_entity.id
_entity.type
_entity.pdbx_description
1 polymer ?
#
loop_
_entity_poly.entity_id
_entity_poly.type
_entity_poly.pdbx_seq_one_letter_code
_entity_poly.pdbx_strand_id
1 'polypeptide(L)'
;MVIGIIDEVKGQVPLVLVVTKQEVEWNDEVKQELIQAIRDDISPIAKPKDILCVTRFPKTRSGKVMRRIIKNIAEGVDIGVISTIEDRAAVEEVRDAFHSCKKWNRTKNY
;
A
#
# COMPACT_ATOMS: atom_id res chain seq x y z
N MET A 1 2.26 -6.38 -3.37
CA MET A 1 3.29 -6.14 -2.35
C MET A 1 2.60 -6.05 -0.99
N VAL A 2 3.16 -6.72 0.03
CA VAL A 2 2.65 -6.64 1.41
C VAL A 2 3.67 -5.89 2.28
N ILE A 3 3.19 -4.99 3.12
CA ILE A 3 3.97 -4.31 4.16
C ILE A 3 3.21 -4.35 5.49
N GLY A 4 3.93 -4.49 6.59
CA GLY A 4 3.36 -4.35 7.94
C GLY A 4 3.36 -2.88 8.35
N ILE A 5 2.21 -2.39 8.78
CA ILE A 5 2.02 -1.04 9.33
C ILE A 5 1.61 -1.14 10.80
N ILE A 6 1.93 -0.11 11.58
CA ILE A 6 1.54 -0.02 12.98
C ILE A 6 0.02 0.05 13.12
N ASP A 7 -0.53 -0.70 14.06
CA ASP A 7 -1.93 -0.65 14.49
C ASP A 7 -1.99 -0.67 16.01
N GLU A 8 -2.71 0.26 16.62
CA GLU A 8 -2.72 0.46 18.07
C GLU A 8 -3.23 -0.77 18.85
N VAL A 9 -4.15 -1.53 18.27
CA VAL A 9 -4.78 -2.68 18.93
C VAL A 9 -4.05 -3.97 18.62
N LYS A 10 -3.62 -4.14 17.37
CA LYS A 10 -3.04 -5.38 16.87
C LYS A 10 -1.52 -5.37 16.80
N GLY A 11 -0.88 -4.27 17.18
CA GLY A 11 0.56 -4.03 17.06
C GLY A 11 0.99 -3.77 15.61
N GLN A 12 0.88 -4.79 14.75
CA GLN A 12 1.09 -4.66 13.31
C GLN A 12 0.00 -5.37 12.52
N VAL A 13 -0.39 -4.75 11.40
CA VAL A 13 -1.37 -5.31 10.47
C VAL A 13 -0.84 -5.29 9.03
N PRO A 14 -1.25 -6.26 8.19
CA PRO A 14 -0.86 -6.24 6.80
C PRO A 14 -1.57 -5.12 6.05
N LEU A 15 -0.81 -4.42 5.22
CA LEU A 15 -1.30 -3.52 4.19
C LEU A 15 -0.82 -4.05 2.84
N VAL A 16 -1.74 -4.12 1.89
CA VAL A 16 -1.45 -4.68 0.56
C VAL A 16 -1.52 -3.56 -0.47
N LEU A 17 -0.48 -3.44 -1.28
CA LEU A 17 -0.49 -2.64 -2.49
C LEU A 17 -0.43 -3.57 -3.70
N VAL A 18 -1.31 -3.40 -4.66
CA VAL A 18 -1.37 -4.19 -5.88
C VAL A 18 -1.13 -3.32 -7.11
N VAL A 19 -0.64 -3.95 -8.16
CA VAL A 19 -0.56 -3.39 -9.51
C VAL A 19 -1.34 -4.34 -10.39
N THR A 20 -2.36 -3.83 -11.08
CA THR A 20 -3.15 -4.64 -12.00
C THR A 20 -2.36 -4.89 -13.28
N LYS A 21 -2.59 -6.05 -13.90
CA LYS A 21 -2.14 -6.26 -15.28
C LYS A 21 -3.06 -5.46 -16.20
N GLN A 22 -2.56 -5.08 -17.38
CA GLN A 22 -3.40 -4.58 -18.47
C GLN A 22 -4.52 -5.62 -18.66
N GLU A 23 -5.78 -5.16 -18.66
CA GLU A 23 -7.05 -5.94 -18.70
C GLU A 23 -7.83 -6.06 -17.37
N VAL A 24 -7.23 -5.77 -16.20
CA VAL A 24 -7.98 -5.77 -14.94
C VAL A 24 -8.25 -4.34 -14.47
N GLU A 25 -9.52 -3.94 -14.51
CA GLU A 25 -9.97 -2.69 -13.91
C GLU A 25 -10.08 -2.84 -12.39
N TRP A 26 -9.45 -1.93 -11.65
CA TRP A 26 -9.52 -1.93 -10.20
C TRP A 26 -10.85 -1.34 -9.73
N ASN A 27 -11.65 -2.14 -9.04
CA ASN A 27 -12.91 -1.72 -8.45
C ASN A 27 -13.13 -2.40 -7.08
N ASP A 28 -14.24 -2.07 -6.43
CA ASP A 28 -14.56 -2.60 -5.10
C ASP A 28 -14.85 -4.12 -5.10
N GLU A 29 -15.37 -4.66 -6.21
CA GLU A 29 -15.65 -6.09 -6.37
C GLU A 29 -14.34 -6.89 -6.38
N VAL A 30 -13.38 -6.51 -7.24
CA VAL A 30 -12.03 -7.09 -7.29
C VAL A 30 -11.32 -6.98 -5.94
N LYS A 31 -11.50 -5.85 -5.24
CA LYS A 31 -10.96 -5.67 -3.89
C LYS A 31 -11.55 -6.65 -2.89
N GLN A 32 -12.87 -6.90 -2.92
CA GLN A 32 -13.50 -7.89 -2.03
C GLN A 32 -13.06 -9.32 -2.36
N GLU A 33 -12.97 -9.66 -3.64
CA GLU A 33 -12.48 -10.97 -4.08
C GLU A 33 -11.06 -11.24 -3.55
N LEU A 34 -10.17 -10.26 -3.63
CA LEU A 34 -8.81 -10.39 -3.07
C LEU A 34 -8.82 -10.56 -1.54
N ILE A 35 -9.70 -9.84 -0.83
CA ILE A 35 -9.83 -10.01 0.63
C ILE A 35 -10.33 -11.42 0.96
N GLN A 36 -11.28 -11.94 0.18
CA GLN A 36 -11.83 -13.27 0.37
C GLN A 36 -10.78 -14.35 0.06
N ALA A 37 -10.06 -14.23 -1.05
CA ALA A 37 -8.96 -15.13 -1.39
C ALA A 37 -7.87 -15.15 -0.30
N ILE A 38 -7.46 -13.99 0.23
CA ILE A 38 -6.50 -13.93 1.35
C ILE A 38 -7.04 -14.67 2.59
N ARG A 39 -8.33 -14.51 2.89
CA ARG A 39 -8.95 -15.16 4.04
C ARG A 39 -8.96 -16.68 3.89
N ASP A 40 -9.27 -17.17 2.70
CA ASP A 40 -9.44 -18.59 2.42
C ASP A 40 -8.09 -19.30 2.24
N ASP A 41 -7.14 -18.67 1.54
CA ASP A 41 -5.84 -19.27 1.24
C ASP A 41 -4.83 -19.13 2.39
N ILE A 42 -4.92 -18.05 3.18
CA ILE A 42 -3.96 -17.77 4.26
C ILE A 42 -4.61 -18.03 5.62
N SER A 43 -5.55 -17.17 6.02
CA SER A 43 -6.32 -17.29 7.26
C SER A 43 -7.24 -16.07 7.47
N PRO A 44 -8.37 -16.19 8.20
CA PRO A 44 -9.14 -15.04 8.67
C PRO A 44 -8.34 -13.97 9.43
N ILE A 45 -7.26 -14.35 10.13
CA ILE A 45 -6.42 -13.39 10.86
C ILE A 45 -5.49 -12.59 9.95
N ALA A 46 -5.23 -13.07 8.72
CA ALA A 46 -4.37 -12.42 7.74
C ALA A 46 -5.07 -11.28 6.99
N LYS A 47 -6.32 -10.97 7.34
CA LYS A 47 -7.11 -9.89 6.72
C LYS A 47 -6.31 -8.57 6.76
N PRO A 48 -6.03 -7.97 5.60
CA PRO A 48 -5.30 -6.72 5.55
C PRO A 48 -6.14 -5.55 6.07
N LYS A 49 -5.47 -4.55 6.64
CA LYS A 49 -6.06 -3.26 7.03
C LYS A 49 -6.73 -2.63 5.82
N ASP A 50 -6.03 -2.63 4.69
CA ASP A 50 -6.59 -2.29 3.40
C ASP A 50 -5.80 -2.89 2.23
N ILE A 51 -6.43 -2.84 1.05
CA ILE A 51 -5.79 -3.11 -0.24
C ILE A 51 -5.91 -1.85 -1.10
N LEU A 52 -4.77 -1.35 -1.57
CA LEU A 52 -4.66 -0.18 -2.43
C LEU A 52 -4.11 -0.59 -3.79
N CYS A 53 -4.64 0.00 -4.85
CA CYS A 53 -4.12 -0.20 -6.20
C CYS A 53 -3.30 1.01 -6.64
N VAL A 54 -2.16 0.73 -7.26
CA VAL A 54 -1.29 1.69 -7.91
C VAL A 54 -0.88 1.13 -9.28
N THR A 55 -0.50 1.98 -10.21
CA THR A 55 -0.01 1.58 -11.53
C THR A 55 1.43 1.08 -11.49
N ARG A 56 2.23 1.53 -10.52
CA ARG A 56 3.62 1.10 -10.35
C ARG A 56 4.12 1.28 -8.91
N PHE A 57 5.24 0.63 -8.61
CA PHE A 57 5.95 0.85 -7.34
C PHE A 57 7.16 1.77 -7.52
N PRO A 58 7.49 2.62 -6.54
CA PRO A 58 8.72 3.40 -6.55
C PRO A 58 9.94 2.46 -6.52
N LYS A 59 10.83 2.67 -7.47
CA LYS A 59 12.04 1.86 -7.68
C LYS A 59 13.30 2.75 -7.70
N THR A 60 14.42 2.15 -7.28
CA THR A 60 15.76 2.71 -7.54
C THR A 60 16.13 2.56 -9.02
N ARG A 61 17.19 3.24 -9.47
CA ARG A 61 17.81 3.07 -10.80
C ARG A 61 18.19 1.63 -11.17
N SER A 62 18.31 0.74 -10.19
CA SER A 62 18.56 -0.70 -10.40
C SER A 62 17.29 -1.56 -10.45
N GLY A 63 16.12 -0.94 -10.45
CA GLY A 63 14.81 -1.61 -10.45
C GLY A 63 14.35 -2.13 -9.08
N LYS A 64 15.16 -2.02 -8.02
CA LYS A 64 14.76 -2.47 -6.66
C LYS A 64 13.61 -1.63 -6.11
N VAL A 65 12.55 -2.30 -5.64
CA VAL A 65 11.39 -1.66 -5.01
C VAL A 65 11.77 -1.03 -3.67
N MET A 66 11.46 0.25 -3.50
CA MET A 66 11.79 1.01 -2.29
C MET A 66 10.72 0.85 -1.22
N ARG A 67 10.62 -0.36 -0.65
CA ARG A 67 9.61 -0.71 0.37
C ARG A 67 9.59 0.23 1.58
N ARG A 68 10.76 0.74 2.00
CA ARG A 68 10.90 1.72 3.09
C ARG A 68 10.08 2.98 2.82
N ILE A 69 10.12 3.50 1.60
CA ILE A 69 9.40 4.74 1.24
C ILE A 69 7.90 4.52 1.31
N ILE A 70 7.43 3.40 0.78
CA ILE A 70 6.01 3.04 0.79
C ILE A 70 5.53 2.87 2.24
N LYS A 71 6.34 2.23 3.10
CA LYS A 71 6.03 2.10 4.53
C LYS A 71 5.99 3.46 5.25
N ASN A 72 6.97 4.33 5.03
CA ASN A 72 6.99 5.66 5.67
C ASN A 72 5.77 6.49 5.25
N ILE A 73 5.38 6.46 3.97
CA ILE A 73 4.14 7.10 3.50
C ILE A 73 2.92 6.50 4.22
N ALA A 74 2.87 5.17 4.30
CA ALA A 74 1.84 4.42 5.00
C ALA A 74 1.92 4.51 6.54
N GLU A 75 2.84 5.26 7.12
CA GLU A 75 2.89 5.52 8.57
C GLU A 75 2.87 7.02 8.85
N GLY A 76 2.79 7.86 7.80
CA GLY A 76 2.87 9.31 7.92
C GLY A 76 4.24 9.83 8.40
N VAL A 77 5.27 9.00 8.33
CA VAL A 77 6.64 9.33 8.75
C VAL A 77 7.39 9.97 7.58
N ASP A 78 8.36 10.84 7.88
CA ASP A 78 9.23 11.42 6.85
C ASP A 78 9.93 10.33 6.03
N ILE A 79 9.88 10.48 4.71
CA ILE A 79 10.54 9.56 3.77
C ILE A 79 12.06 9.79 3.70
N GLY A 80 12.52 10.95 4.19
CA GLY A 80 13.93 11.36 4.23
C GLY A 80 14.50 11.62 2.84
N VAL A 81 15.84 11.63 2.75
CA VAL A 81 16.54 11.87 1.48
C VAL A 81 16.31 10.72 0.49
N ILE A 82 15.79 11.06 -0.69
CA ILE A 82 15.48 10.13 -1.79
C ILE A 82 16.31 10.42 -3.05
N SER A 83 17.54 10.88 -2.90
CA SER A 83 18.42 11.32 -4.01
C SER A 83 18.66 10.27 -5.11
N THR A 84 18.45 8.99 -4.81
CA THR A 84 18.62 7.86 -5.75
C THR A 84 17.31 7.36 -6.38
N ILE A 85 16.18 8.03 -6.14
CA ILE A 85 14.90 7.68 -6.78
C ILE A 85 14.95 8.03 -8.26
N GLU A 86 14.58 7.05 -9.08
CA GLU A 86 14.41 7.23 -10.52
C GLU A 86 13.03 7.80 -10.83
N ASP A 87 11.99 7.26 -10.18
CA ASP A 87 10.59 7.59 -10.45
C ASP A 87 9.94 8.31 -9.26
N ARG A 88 9.96 9.65 -9.29
CA ARG A 88 9.26 10.48 -8.30
C ARG A 88 7.74 10.42 -8.47
N ALA A 89 7.24 10.19 -9.68
CA ALA A 89 5.82 10.10 -9.95
C ALA A 89 5.22 8.87 -9.26
N ALA A 90 5.94 7.74 -9.25
CA ALA A 90 5.53 6.55 -8.50
C ALA A 90 5.41 6.79 -6.98
N VAL A 91 6.22 7.69 -6.41
CA VAL A 91 6.12 8.06 -4.99
C VAL A 91 4.83 8.85 -4.74
N GLU A 92 4.55 9.81 -5.61
CA GLU A 92 3.37 10.66 -5.47
C GLU A 92 2.08 9.88 -5.70
N GLU A 93 2.08 8.99 -6.69
CA GLU A 93 0.96 8.07 -6.94
C GLU A 93 0.65 7.20 -5.72
N VAL A 94 1.69 6.68 -5.06
CA VAL A 94 1.51 5.94 -3.81
C VAL A 94 0.88 6.82 -2.74
N ARG A 95 1.33 8.08 -2.58
CA ARG A 95 0.72 9.03 -1.64
C ARG A 95 -0.74 9.31 -1.96
N ASP A 96 -1.07 9.52 -3.23
CA ASP A 96 -2.43 9.80 -3.67
C ASP A 96 -3.35 8.61 -3.42
N ALA A 97 -2.87 7.38 -3.61
CA ALA A 97 -3.61 6.17 -3.25
C ALA A 97 -3.91 6.10 -1.75
N PHE A 98 -2.99 6.55 -0.90
CA PHE A 98 -3.23 6.66 0.55
C PHE A 98 -4.21 7.80 0.89
N HIS A 99 -4.06 8.99 0.32
CA HIS A 99 -4.96 10.12 0.58
C HIS A 99 -6.38 9.87 0.07
N SER A 100 -6.53 9.16 -1.05
CA SER A 100 -7.85 8.81 -1.59
C SER A 100 -8.55 7.72 -0.76
N CYS A 101 -7.80 6.98 0.05
CA CYS A 101 -8.35 5.97 0.93
C CYS A 101 -9.07 6.62 2.13
N LYS A 102 -10.40 6.49 2.18
CA LYS A 102 -11.25 6.97 3.27
C LYS A 102 -10.77 6.53 4.67
N LYS A 103 -10.16 5.35 4.79
CA LYS A 103 -9.62 4.85 6.06
C LYS A 103 -8.42 5.67 6.53
N TRP A 104 -7.61 6.17 5.60
CA TRP A 104 -6.40 6.94 5.91
C TRP A 104 -6.71 8.39 6.30
N ASN A 105 -7.74 8.98 5.69
CA ASN A 105 -8.22 10.33 6.05
C ASN A 105 -8.79 10.42 7.47
N ARG A 106 -9.27 9.30 8.03
CA ARG A 106 -9.73 9.24 9.43
C ARG A 106 -8.57 9.13 10.42
N THR A 107 -7.44 8.53 10.05
CA THR A 107 -6.28 8.34 10.94
C THR A 107 -5.46 9.61 11.14
N LYS A 108 -5.55 10.61 10.25
CA LYS A 108 -4.81 11.89 10.36
C LYS A 108 -5.54 13.02 11.10
N ASN A 109 -6.74 12.77 11.64
CA ASN A 109 -7.55 13.75 12.37
C ASN A 109 -7.52 13.54 13.90
N TYR A 110 -6.49 12.87 14.42
CA TYR A 110 -6.19 12.75 15.85
C TYR A 110 -4.74 13.15 16.10
#